data_AF-A0A969L9N1-F1
#
_entry.id   AF-A0A969L9N1-F1
#
_cell.length_a   1.000
_cell.length_b   1.000
_cell.length_c   1.000
_cell.angle_alpha   90.00
_cell.angle_beta   90.00
_cell.angle_gamma   90.00
#
_symmetry.space_group_name_H-M   'P 1'
#
loop_
_entity.id
_entity.type
_entity.pdbx_description
1 polymer ?
#
loop_
_entity_poly.entity_id
_entity_poly.type
_entity_poly.pdbx_seq_one_letter_code
_entity_poly.pdbx_strand_id
1 'polypeptide(L)' 'SKFISRSETARSIAEKVSDYLQAGTTLLWLVYPDQRTVQEYQQRGTFHIYRPADTLDGRDVLAGFAYPLAELFG' A
#
# COMPACT_ATOMS: atom_id res chain seq x y z
N SER A 1 2.04 -5.22 8.65
CA SER A 1 2.37 -4.83 7.27
C SER A 1 3.25 -5.90 6.64
N LYS A 2 3.00 -6.29 5.39
CA LYS A 2 3.88 -7.19 4.62
C LYS A 2 4.81 -6.32 3.76
N PHE A 3 6.12 -6.54 3.86
CA PHE A 3 7.12 -5.88 3.04
C PHE A 3 7.32 -6.69 1.74
N ILE A 4 7.14 -6.06 0.58
CA ILE A 4 7.41 -6.66 -0.73
C ILE A 4 8.92 -6.60 -0.98
N SER A 5 9.53 -7.72 -1.38
CA SER A 5 10.96 -7.80 -1.61
C SER A 5 11.34 -7.31 -3.02
N ARG A 6 12.56 -6.77 -3.17
CA ARG A 6 13.09 -6.15 -4.41
C ARG A 6 12.99 -7.00 -5.69
N SER A 7 12.73 -8.31 -5.58
CA SER A 7 12.77 -9.27 -6.69
C SER A 7 11.40 -9.75 -7.18
N GLU A 8 10.29 -9.20 -6.67
CA GLU A 8 8.95 -9.62 -7.09
C GLU A 8 8.55 -9.02 -8.43
N THR A 9 8.08 -9.86 -9.35
CA THR A 9 7.58 -9.41 -10.66
C THR A 9 6.22 -8.71 -10.52
N ALA A 10 5.90 -7.81 -11.45
CA ALA A 10 4.60 -7.14 -11.48
C ALA A 10 3.41 -8.13 -11.47
N ARG A 11 3.57 -9.28 -12.14
CA ARG A 11 2.58 -10.36 -12.16
C ARG A 11 2.39 -10.99 -10.77
N SER A 12 3.47 -11.34 -10.10
CA SER A 12 3.39 -11.96 -8.76
C SER A 12 2.78 -11.01 -7.74
N ILE A 13 3.09 -9.71 -7.84
CA ILE A 13 2.47 -8.68 -7.00
C ILE A 13 0.96 -8.60 -7.28
N ALA A 14 0.54 -8.57 -8.55
CA ALA A 14 -0.87 -8.51 -8.92
C ALA A 14 -1.65 -9.73 -8.42
N GLU A 15 -1.07 -10.93 -8.52
CA GLU A 15 -1.65 -12.17 -7.98
C GLU A 15 -1.83 -12.07 -6.46
N LYS A 16 -0.82 -11.63 -5.72
CA LYS A 16 -0.92 -11.44 -4.26
C LYS A 16 -1.96 -10.41 -3.87
N VAL A 17 -2.00 -9.26 -4.55
CA VAL A 17 -3.01 -8.22 -4.31
C VAL A 17 -4.40 -8.81 -4.51
N SER A 18 -4.62 -9.54 -5.59
CA SER A 18 -5.88 -10.23 -5.86
C SER A 18 -6.25 -11.19 -4.73
N ASP A 19 -5.32 -12.05 -4.30
CA ASP A 19 -5.56 -13.02 -3.23
C ASP A 19 -5.96 -12.33 -1.91
N TYR A 20 -5.26 -11.26 -1.53
CA TYR A 20 -5.58 -10.51 -0.31
C TYR A 20 -6.95 -9.83 -0.38
N LEU A 21 -7.30 -9.21 -1.52
CA LEU A 21 -8.58 -8.55 -1.70
C LEU A 21 -9.74 -9.55 -1.74
N GLN A 22 -9.56 -10.70 -2.39
CA GLN A 22 -10.53 -11.80 -2.40
C GLN A 22 -10.74 -12.40 -1.01
N ALA A 23 -9.69 -12.43 -0.18
CA ALA A 23 -9.76 -12.88 1.21
C ALA A 23 -10.46 -11.88 2.17
N GLY A 24 -11.00 -10.76 1.67
CA GLY A 24 -11.73 -9.79 2.50
C GLY A 24 -10.91 -8.58 2.96
N THR A 25 -9.66 -8.43 2.51
CA THR A 25 -8.83 -7.28 2.88
C THR A 25 -9.43 -6.00 2.30
N THR A 26 -9.82 -5.05 3.15
CA THR A 26 -10.45 -3.79 2.73
C THR A 26 -9.46 -2.72 2.33
N LEU A 27 -8.23 -2.77 2.87
CA LEU A 27 -7.14 -1.83 2.64
C LEU A 27 -5.80 -2.55 2.59
N LEU A 28 -5.06 -2.40 1.49
CA LEU A 28 -3.72 -2.96 1.31
C LEU A 28 -2.77 -1.88 0.81
N TRP A 29 -1.63 -1.73 1.48
CA TRP A 29 -0.56 -0.85 1.04
C TRP A 29 0.64 -1.64 0.55
N LEU A 30 1.10 -1.32 -0.66
CA LEU A 30 2.35 -1.79 -1.22
C LEU A 30 3.38 -0.67 -1.16
N VAL A 31 4.49 -0.91 -0.48
CA VAL A 31 5.59 0.05 -0.38
C VAL A 31 6.63 -0.29 -1.43
N TYR A 32 7.03 0.70 -2.24
CA TYR A 32 8.09 0.60 -3.23
C TYR A 32 9.26 1.51 -2.82
N PRO A 33 10.25 1.02 -2.05
CA PRO A 33 11.32 1.85 -1.50
C PRO A 33 12.18 2.52 -2.59
N ASP A 34 12.49 1.80 -3.67
CA ASP A 34 13.32 2.33 -4.77
C ASP A 34 12.62 3.47 -5.52
N GLN A 35 11.30 3.41 -5.64
CA GLN A 35 10.48 4.44 -6.27
C GLN A 35 10.04 5.53 -5.28
N ARG A 36 10.26 5.31 -3.97
CA ARG A 36 9.76 6.14 -2.88
C ARG A 36 8.26 6.41 -2.99
N THR A 37 7.49 5.36 -3.24
CA THR A 37 6.03 5.44 -3.36
C THR A 37 5.35 4.40 -2.48
N VAL A 38 4.14 4.71 -2.05
CA VAL A 38 3.22 3.74 -1.45
C VAL A 38 1.98 3.67 -2.32
N GLN A 39 1.60 2.47 -2.74
CA GLN A 39 0.39 2.21 -3.50
C GLN A 39 -0.68 1.62 -2.60
N GLU A 40 -1.87 2.19 -2.64
CA GLU A 40 -3.05 1.72 -1.92
C GLU A 40 -4.00 0.99 -2.84
N TYR A 41 -4.46 -0.16 -2.39
CA TYR A 41 -5.51 -0.94 -3.02
C TYR A 41 -6.68 -1.09 -2.06
N GLN A 42 -7.88 -0.79 -2.55
CA GLN A 42 -9.13 -1.00 -1.84
C GLN A 42 -10.01 -2.00 -2.59
N GLN A 43 -10.85 -2.74 -1.86
CA GLN A 43 -11.83 -3.66 -2.46
C GLN A 43 -12.77 -3.02 -3.48
N ARG A 44 -13.02 -1.71 -3.37
CA ARG A 44 -13.88 -0.95 -4.30
C ARG A 44 -13.19 -0.56 -5.62
N GLY A 45 -11.96 -1.04 -5.85
CA GLY A 45 -11.19 -0.75 -7.06
C GLY A 45 -10.56 0.65 -7.08
N THR A 46 -10.61 1.37 -5.97
CA THR A 46 -9.93 2.66 -5.83
C THR A 46 -8.45 2.42 -5.55
N PHE A 47 -7.59 3.15 -6.28
CA PHE A 47 -6.15 3.05 -6.18
C PHE A 47 -5.55 4.44 -5.96
N HIS A 48 -4.68 4.57 -4.95
CA HIS A 48 -4.01 5.83 -4.65
C HIS A 48 -2.50 5.61 -4.61
N ILE A 49 -1.73 6.56 -5.15
CA ILE A 49 -0.28 6.58 -5.04
C ILE A 49 0.12 7.74 -4.12
N TYR A 50 0.67 7.40 -2.97
CA TYR A 50 1.28 8.34 -2.06
C TYR A 50 2.78 8.52 -2.38
N ARG A 51 3.26 9.74 -2.16
CA ARG A 51 4.65 10.20 -2.28
C ARG A 51 5.22 10.55 -0.90
N PRO A 52 6.54 10.78 -0.77
CA PRO A 52 7.16 11.01 0.54
C PRO A 52 6.64 12.24 1.29
N ALA A 53 6.12 13.25 0.58
CA ALA A 53 5.54 14.44 1.21
C ALA A 53 4.13 14.20 1.77
N ASP A 54 3.50 13.07 1.44
CA ASP A 54 2.14 12.77 1.83
C ASP A 54 2.08 12.11 3.22
N THR A 55 0.90 12.11 3.82
CA THR A 55 0.59 11.34 5.02
C THR A 55 -0.26 10.14 4.62
N LEU A 56 0.19 8.95 5.01
CA LEU A 56 -0.58 7.72 4.85
C LEU A 56 -1.74 7.74 5.83
N ASP A 57 -2.96 7.68 5.29
CA ASP A 57 -4.21 7.77 6.03
C ASP A 57 -4.90 6.41 6.02
N GLY A 58 -5.23 5.89 7.19
CA GLY A 58 -5.91 4.62 7.39
C GLY A 58 -7.38 4.58 6.98
N ARG A 59 -7.92 5.74 6.56
CA ARG A 59 -9.31 5.97 6.16
C ARG A 59 -10.27 5.47 7.24
N ASP A 60 -11.43 4.96 6.81
CA ASP A 60 -12.42 4.37 7.71
C ASP A 60 -11.99 2.99 8.25
N VAL A 61 -10.93 2.38 7.68
CA VAL A 61 -10.46 1.04 8.09
C VAL A 61 -9.62 1.12 9.37
N LEU A 62 -8.79 2.16 9.50
CA LEU A 62 -7.98 2.45 10.68
C LEU A 62 -8.23 3.90 11.09
N ALA A 63 -9.39 4.14 11.70
CA ALA A 63 -9.80 5.48 12.10
C ALA A 63 -8.74 6.17 12.99
N GLY A 64 -8.33 7.38 12.59
CA GLY A 64 -7.32 8.17 13.29
C GLY A 64 -5.87 7.76 13.02
N PHE A 65 -5.63 6.72 12.19
CA PHE A 65 -4.29 6.39 11.74
C PHE A 65 -3.79 7.42 10.72
N ALA A 66 -2.68 8.06 11.05
CA ALA A 66 -1.96 8.96 10.18
C ALA A 66 -0.45 8.71 10.34
N TYR A 67 0.25 8.55 9.23
CA TYR A 67 1.68 8.29 9.24
C TYR A 67 2.41 9.12 8.17
N PRO A 68 3.27 10.07 8.53
CA PRO A 68 4.04 10.86 7.56
C PRO A 68 4.98 9.97 6.75
N LEU A 69 4.82 9.92 5.43
CA LEU A 69 5.65 9.04 4.59
C LEU A 69 7.10 9.52 4.45
N ALA A 70 7.38 10.77 4.82
CA ALA A 70 8.74 11.27 4.92
C ALA A 70 9.59 10.45 5.91
N GLU A 71 8.96 9.91 6.96
CA GLU A 71 9.62 9.05 7.94
C GLU A 71 9.89 7.63 7.41
N LEU A 72 9.08 7.16 6.45
CA LEU A 72 9.22 5.82 5.86
C LEU A 72 10.43 5.71 4.92
N PHE A 73 10.75 6.81 4.24
CA PHE A 73 11.77 6.86 3.18
C PHE A 73 13.01 7.68 3.57
N GLY A 74 13.04 8.22 4.80
CA GLY A 74 14.14 8.98 5.38
C GLY A 74 15.34 8.14 5.77
#